data_AF-A0A8H5ARW9-F1
#
_entry.id   AF-A0A8H5ARW9-F1
#
_cell.length_a   1.000
_cell.length_b   1.000
_cell.length_c   1.000
_cell.angle_alpha   90.00
_cell.angle_beta   90.00
_cell.angle_gamma   90.00
#
_symmetry.space_group_name_H-M   'P 1'
#
loop_
_entity.id
_entity.type
_entity.pdbx_description
1 polymer ?
#
loop_
_entity_poly.entity_id
_entity_poly.type
_entity_poly.pdbx_seq_one_letter_code
_entity_poly.pdbx_strand_id
1 'polypeptide(L)'
;MTAPVPSFALDKLPCANVYGACSQPGTMSCSACRLVSYCSASCQKTHWKVHKRACKDPMRSKDWLPVWIRVNRSPRFTTQAQAEQEKECRLTGDIPLGYSLWGSSPAVDVINLDLNEKDATMDFKLAFPACGDFRNVLKTVNSLPSDYSGDLTILINDNILTISARHVILLILLGTTADESLAADLALHFWYSAFVPVEYKEKYSEAARLFLDSLDENEDISPPVFLGPSSNMRYPITHEDCESYIRHCGVTRIPASQARGEYFRIMHLSLRRDYFSKIYYNMRPSHRRAQFFPVLFVWLLVPKRYGGMVKSERAATATRNDKRLLCCDDDDKKDTMQHECIG
;
A
#
# COMPACT_ATOMS: atom_id res chain seq x y z
N MET A 1 -15.20 26.22 -11.38
CA MET A 1 -15.38 26.12 -9.92
C MET A 1 -14.95 24.72 -9.52
N THR A 2 -13.73 24.56 -9.02
CA THR A 2 -13.19 23.26 -8.58
C THR A 2 -13.94 22.81 -7.33
N ALA A 3 -14.59 21.65 -7.39
CA ALA A 3 -15.19 21.05 -6.21
C ALA A 3 -14.07 20.81 -5.17
N PRO A 4 -14.29 21.14 -3.88
CA PRO A 4 -13.29 20.88 -2.86
C PRO A 4 -13.02 19.38 -2.79
N VAL A 5 -11.73 19.00 -2.87
CA VAL A 5 -11.26 17.65 -2.56
C VAL A 5 -11.85 17.26 -1.21
N PRO A 6 -12.53 16.10 -1.07
CA PRO A 6 -13.13 15.72 0.20
C PRO A 6 -12.04 15.75 1.28
N SER A 7 -12.26 16.55 2.34
CA SER A 7 -11.37 16.54 3.50
C SER A 7 -11.58 15.23 4.24
N PHE A 8 -10.82 14.20 3.87
CA PHE A 8 -10.84 12.89 4.52
C PHE A 8 -10.16 12.88 5.90
N ALA A 9 -9.55 14.00 6.29
CA ALA A 9 -9.02 14.19 7.63
C ALA A 9 -10.16 14.60 8.56
N LEU A 10 -10.48 13.73 9.53
CA LEU A 10 -11.32 14.13 10.66
C LEU A 10 -10.63 15.29 11.39
N ASP A 11 -11.22 16.49 11.36
CA ASP A 11 -10.72 17.65 12.10
C ASP A 11 -10.56 17.35 13.60
N LYS A 12 -11.40 16.45 14.12
CA LYS A 12 -11.32 15.91 15.48
C LYS A 12 -11.62 14.41 15.48
N LEU A 13 -10.77 13.64 16.14
CA LEU A 13 -11.02 12.21 16.35
C LEU A 13 -12.28 12.01 17.19
N PRO A 14 -13.15 11.04 16.87
CA PRO A 14 -14.33 10.74 17.68
C PRO A 14 -13.93 10.18 19.05
N CYS A 15 -14.83 10.34 20.04
CA CYS A 15 -14.67 9.67 21.33
C CYS A 15 -14.67 8.15 21.12
N ALA A 16 -13.66 7.46 21.65
CA ALA A 16 -13.51 6.01 21.50
C ALA A 16 -14.55 5.19 22.26
N ASN A 17 -15.37 5.81 23.13
CA ASN A 17 -16.50 5.16 23.79
C ASN A 17 -17.76 5.12 22.88
N VAL A 18 -17.57 4.83 21.59
CA VAL A 18 -18.67 4.73 20.61
C VAL A 18 -19.64 3.61 20.98
N TYR A 19 -19.12 2.51 21.55
CA TYR A 19 -19.95 1.40 22.05
C TYR A 19 -20.78 1.76 23.29
N GLY A 20 -20.44 2.86 23.97
CA GLY A 20 -21.28 3.48 25.00
C GLY A 20 -22.21 4.56 24.42
N ALA A 21 -22.46 4.53 23.11
CA ALA A 21 -23.27 5.50 22.36
C ALA A 21 -22.80 6.96 22.45
N CYS A 22 -21.50 7.20 22.64
CA CYS A 22 -20.96 8.56 22.67
C CYS A 22 -20.60 9.03 21.25
N SER A 23 -21.27 10.08 20.77
CA SER A 23 -21.01 10.75 19.47
C SER A 23 -20.15 12.00 19.58
N GLN A 24 -19.68 12.35 20.78
CA GLN A 24 -18.93 13.58 21.02
C GLN A 24 -17.49 13.49 20.48
N PRO A 25 -16.87 14.61 20.08
CA PRO A 25 -15.48 14.65 19.67
C PRO A 25 -14.56 14.31 20.85
N GLY A 26 -13.51 13.52 20.58
CA GLY A 26 -12.47 13.17 21.54
C GLY A 26 -11.47 14.31 21.70
N THR A 27 -11.48 14.96 22.85
CA THR A 27 -10.59 16.08 23.19
C THR A 27 -9.38 15.64 24.02
N MET A 28 -9.43 14.45 24.62
CA MET A 28 -8.40 13.94 25.52
C MET A 28 -7.88 12.59 25.05
N SER A 29 -6.63 12.53 24.60
CA SER A 29 -5.99 11.27 24.23
C SER A 29 -5.64 10.43 25.46
N CYS A 30 -5.70 9.11 25.33
CA CYS A 30 -5.20 8.21 26.36
C CYS A 30 -3.72 8.51 26.64
N SER A 31 -3.38 8.86 27.89
CA SER A 31 -2.01 9.24 28.28
C SER A 31 -0.99 8.14 28.05
N ALA A 32 -1.41 6.87 28.18
CA ALA A 32 -0.53 5.72 28.00
C ALA A 32 -0.28 5.40 26.52
N CYS A 33 -1.33 5.30 25.69
CA CYS A 33 -1.18 4.84 24.30
C CYS A 33 -1.17 5.93 23.24
N ARG A 34 -1.88 7.04 23.49
CA ARG A 34 -2.13 8.10 22.52
C ARG A 34 -2.81 7.64 21.21
N LEU A 35 -3.38 6.42 21.19
CA LEU A 35 -4.04 5.82 20.02
C LEU A 35 -5.54 6.08 19.95
N VAL A 36 -6.15 6.48 21.07
CA VAL A 36 -7.59 6.73 21.18
C VAL A 36 -7.81 8.02 21.94
N SER A 37 -8.89 8.72 21.61
CA SER A 37 -9.31 9.96 22.25
C SER A 37 -10.67 9.79 22.91
N TYR A 38 -10.92 10.57 23.96
CA TYR A 38 -12.15 10.56 24.75
C TYR A 38 -12.65 12.00 24.92
N CYS A 39 -13.97 12.19 24.98
CA CYS A 39 -14.54 13.49 25.34
C CYS A 39 -14.44 13.77 26.85
N SER A 40 -14.29 12.73 27.67
CA SER A 40 -14.28 12.82 29.13
C SER A 40 -13.59 11.62 29.79
N ALA A 41 -13.17 11.81 31.05
CA ALA A 41 -12.66 10.72 31.89
C ALA A 41 -13.71 9.62 32.17
N SER A 42 -15.01 9.96 32.20
CA SER A 42 -16.07 8.96 32.37
C SER A 42 -16.13 8.01 31.16
N CYS A 43 -16.08 8.55 29.94
CA CYS A 43 -16.02 7.74 28.72
C CYS A 43 -14.76 6.86 28.67
N GLN A 44 -13.61 7.37 29.13
CA GLN A 44 -12.40 6.56 29.26
C GLN A 44 -12.60 5.39 30.23
N LYS A 45 -13.15 5.64 31.43
CA LYS A 45 -13.39 4.59 32.44
C LYS A 45 -14.35 3.52 31.93
N THR A 46 -15.42 3.91 31.23
CA THR A 46 -16.38 2.97 30.62
C THR A 46 -15.72 2.10 29.55
N HIS A 47 -15.00 2.72 28.61
CA HIS A 47 -14.30 1.99 27.54
C HIS A 47 -13.08 1.20 28.05
N TRP A 48 -12.54 1.52 29.23
CA TRP A 48 -11.31 0.90 29.77
C TRP A 48 -11.39 -0.63 29.85
N LYS A 49 -12.56 -1.20 30.15
CA LYS A 49 -12.78 -2.65 30.22
C LYS A 49 -12.36 -3.36 28.92
N VAL A 50 -12.56 -2.71 27.78
CA VAL A 50 -12.17 -3.21 26.45
C VAL A 50 -10.79 -2.69 26.06
N HIS A 51 -10.52 -1.39 26.25
CA HIS A 51 -9.29 -0.75 25.81
C HIS A 51 -8.03 -1.27 26.54
N LYS A 52 -8.13 -1.65 27.82
CA LYS A 52 -6.99 -2.05 28.66
C LYS A 52 -6.11 -3.12 28.00
N ARG A 53 -6.71 -4.11 27.33
CA ARG A 53 -5.99 -5.19 26.64
C ARG A 53 -5.10 -4.65 25.53
N ALA A 54 -5.64 -3.79 24.66
CA ALA A 54 -4.87 -3.16 23.58
C ALA A 54 -3.87 -2.11 24.10
N CYS A 55 -4.24 -1.40 25.18
CA CYS A 55 -3.39 -0.38 25.78
C CYS A 55 -2.16 -0.98 26.46
N LYS A 56 -2.28 -2.16 27.09
CA LYS A 56 -1.17 -2.84 27.78
C LYS A 56 -0.58 -3.99 26.97
N ASP A 57 -0.76 -3.97 25.66
CA ASP A 57 -0.26 -5.02 24.77
C ASP A 57 1.29 -5.09 24.84
N PRO A 58 1.90 -6.28 24.95
CA PRO A 58 3.36 -6.45 24.95
C PRO A 58 4.06 -5.83 23.73
N MET A 59 3.38 -5.73 22.58
CA MET A 59 3.90 -5.04 21.40
C MET A 59 4.13 -3.55 21.63
N ARG A 60 3.61 -2.98 22.72
CA ARG A 60 3.87 -1.59 23.14
C ARG A 60 5.05 -1.45 24.10
N SER A 61 5.77 -2.52 24.42
CA SER A 61 7.01 -2.42 25.18
C SER A 61 8.08 -1.69 24.36
N LYS A 62 8.91 -0.86 25.00
CA LYS A 62 10.09 -0.28 24.33
C LYS A 62 11.06 -1.38 23.91
N ASP A 63 11.22 -2.38 24.76
CA ASP A 63 12.13 -3.52 24.59
C ASP A 63 11.51 -4.67 23.78
N TRP A 64 10.42 -4.41 23.05
CA TRP A 64 9.84 -5.44 22.19
C TRP A 64 10.80 -5.76 21.06
N LEU A 65 11.09 -7.04 20.90
CA LEU A 65 11.91 -7.56 19.82
C LEU A 65 11.15 -8.66 19.06
N PRO A 66 11.33 -8.77 17.74
CA PRO A 66 10.85 -9.89 16.94
C PRO A 66 11.27 -11.23 17.52
N VAL A 67 10.41 -12.23 17.36
CA VAL A 67 10.62 -13.55 17.96
C VAL A 67 11.96 -14.16 17.57
N TRP A 68 12.39 -14.00 16.31
CA TRP A 68 13.65 -14.58 15.85
C TRP A 68 14.88 -13.98 16.55
N ILE A 69 14.83 -12.68 16.89
CA ILE A 69 15.89 -12.01 17.66
C ILE A 69 15.89 -12.55 19.09
N ARG A 70 14.71 -12.61 19.72
CA ARG A 70 14.57 -13.07 21.12
C ARG A 70 15.06 -14.49 21.35
N VAL A 71 14.90 -15.38 20.37
CA VAL A 71 15.33 -16.78 20.46
C VAL A 71 16.63 -17.07 19.70
N ASN A 72 17.34 -16.03 19.26
CA ASN A 72 18.60 -16.11 18.53
C ASN A 72 18.58 -17.11 17.36
N ARG A 73 17.57 -16.99 16.49
CA ARG A 73 17.46 -17.78 15.26
C ARG A 73 17.44 -16.87 14.03
N SER A 74 17.79 -17.42 12.88
CA SER A 74 17.60 -16.73 11.61
C SER A 74 16.11 -16.49 11.32
N PRO A 75 15.75 -15.33 10.75
CA PRO A 75 14.39 -15.07 10.30
C PRO A 75 14.06 -15.96 9.09
N ARG A 76 12.80 -16.36 8.96
CA ARG A 76 12.39 -17.32 7.92
C ARG A 76 12.02 -16.71 6.56
N PHE A 77 12.25 -15.41 6.35
CA PHE A 77 11.71 -14.62 5.21
C PHE A 77 11.84 -15.22 3.80
N THR A 78 12.81 -16.10 3.54
CA THR A 78 13.01 -16.71 2.22
C THR A 78 13.85 -17.99 2.32
N THR A 79 13.59 -18.86 3.32
CA THR A 79 14.29 -20.15 3.37
C THR A 79 13.61 -21.15 2.43
N GLN A 80 14.38 -22.04 1.80
CA GLN A 80 13.84 -23.11 0.96
C GLN A 80 12.79 -23.96 1.71
N ALA A 81 13.09 -24.30 2.97
CA ALA A 81 12.16 -25.00 3.85
C ALA A 81 10.84 -24.24 4.10
N GLN A 82 10.86 -22.89 4.10
CA GLN A 82 9.62 -22.12 4.20
C GLN A 82 8.85 -22.11 2.88
N ALA A 83 9.53 -22.04 1.74
CA ALA A 83 8.86 -22.15 0.44
C ALA A 83 8.13 -23.49 0.30
N GLU A 84 8.75 -24.58 0.78
CA GLU A 84 8.16 -25.92 0.85
C GLU A 84 6.97 -25.98 1.82
N GLN A 85 7.10 -25.42 3.02
CA GLN A 85 6.00 -25.36 4.00
C GLN A 85 4.84 -24.48 3.51
N GLU A 86 5.11 -23.35 2.87
CA GLU A 86 4.09 -22.51 2.25
C GLU A 86 3.38 -23.24 1.12
N LYS A 87 4.12 -23.98 0.30
CA LYS A 87 3.55 -24.82 -0.76
C LYS A 87 2.66 -25.91 -0.18
N GLU A 88 3.08 -26.59 0.88
CA GLU A 88 2.27 -27.58 1.59
C GLU A 88 1.00 -26.97 2.19
N CYS A 89 1.11 -25.83 2.88
CA CYS A 89 -0.05 -25.11 3.41
C CYS A 89 -1.01 -24.61 2.31
N ARG A 90 -0.51 -24.30 1.11
CA ARG A 90 -1.36 -23.99 -0.06
C ARG A 90 -2.07 -25.24 -0.59
N LEU A 91 -1.39 -26.38 -0.64
CA LEU A 91 -1.95 -27.65 -1.11
C LEU A 91 -3.02 -28.21 -0.16
N THR A 92 -2.82 -28.04 1.15
CA THR A 92 -3.75 -28.48 2.21
C THR A 92 -4.91 -27.50 2.42
N GLY A 93 -4.85 -26.30 1.81
CA GLY A 93 -5.89 -25.27 1.91
C GLY A 93 -5.80 -24.38 3.16
N ASP A 94 -4.78 -24.58 4.01
CA ASP A 94 -4.52 -23.74 5.19
C ASP A 94 -4.26 -22.27 4.83
N ILE A 95 -3.63 -22.06 3.66
CA ILE A 95 -3.41 -20.76 3.04
C ILE A 95 -4.07 -20.77 1.67
N PRO A 96 -4.80 -19.71 1.27
CA PRO A 96 -5.27 -19.57 -0.10
C PRO A 96 -4.09 -19.69 -1.06
N LEU A 97 -4.28 -20.39 -2.19
CA LEU A 97 -3.25 -20.53 -3.22
C LEU A 97 -2.63 -19.18 -3.60
N GLY A 98 -3.45 -18.13 -3.57
CA GLY A 98 -3.08 -16.72 -3.57
C GLY A 98 -2.39 -16.30 -4.86
N TYR A 99 -2.99 -15.38 -5.61
CA TYR A 99 -2.31 -14.79 -6.76
C TYR A 99 -1.20 -13.85 -6.29
N SER A 100 -0.09 -13.80 -7.03
CA SER A 100 0.98 -12.83 -6.77
C SER A 100 0.54 -11.46 -7.26
N LEU A 101 -0.29 -10.79 -6.46
CA LEU A 101 -0.93 -9.51 -6.81
C LEU A 101 0.06 -8.35 -6.96
N TRP A 102 1.25 -8.50 -6.38
CA TRP A 102 2.34 -7.54 -6.38
C TRP A 102 3.67 -8.31 -6.49
N GLY A 103 4.53 -7.94 -7.43
CA GLY A 103 5.93 -8.32 -7.51
C GLY A 103 6.79 -7.95 -6.29
N SER A 104 8.04 -8.40 -6.32
CA SER A 104 8.97 -8.37 -5.19
C SER A 104 10.08 -7.33 -5.30
N SER A 105 10.19 -6.63 -6.43
CA SER A 105 11.28 -5.69 -6.73
C SER A 105 10.80 -4.24 -6.77
N PRO A 106 11.59 -3.24 -6.36
CA PRO A 106 11.23 -1.84 -6.54
C PRO A 106 10.82 -1.53 -7.99
N ALA A 107 10.01 -0.49 -8.19
CA ALA A 107 9.65 -0.05 -9.52
C ALA A 107 10.89 0.42 -10.29
N VAL A 108 11.07 -0.10 -11.49
CA VAL A 108 12.19 0.23 -12.37
C VAL A 108 11.66 0.98 -13.57
N ASP A 109 12.36 2.06 -13.92
CA ASP A 109 12.22 2.71 -15.22
C ASP A 109 13.02 1.90 -16.24
N VAL A 110 12.31 1.26 -17.17
CA VAL A 110 12.91 0.38 -18.17
C VAL A 110 13.54 1.18 -19.32
N ILE A 111 13.02 2.37 -19.63
CA ILE A 111 13.57 3.23 -20.69
C ILE A 111 14.80 3.96 -20.15
N ASN A 112 14.68 4.59 -18.97
CA ASN A 112 15.76 5.38 -18.36
C ASN A 112 16.41 6.34 -19.37
N LEU A 113 15.56 7.12 -20.04
CA LEU A 113 15.87 7.83 -21.30
C LEU A 113 17.12 8.71 -21.18
N ASP A 114 17.23 9.44 -20.06
CA ASP A 114 18.35 10.36 -19.77
C ASP A 114 19.71 9.67 -19.71
N LEU A 115 19.74 8.38 -19.38
CA LEU A 115 20.98 7.61 -19.26
C LEU A 115 21.21 6.66 -20.44
N ASN A 116 20.17 6.36 -21.22
CA ASN A 116 20.20 5.47 -22.37
C ASN A 116 20.15 6.27 -23.69
N GLU A 117 19.05 6.16 -24.45
CA GLU A 117 18.93 6.68 -25.83
C GLU A 117 19.07 8.20 -25.91
N LYS A 118 18.71 8.94 -24.84
CA LYS A 118 18.77 10.41 -24.75
C LYS A 118 18.08 11.13 -25.91
N ASP A 119 17.04 10.52 -26.47
CA ASP A 119 16.28 11.06 -27.59
C ASP A 119 14.79 10.97 -27.28
N ALA A 120 14.18 12.13 -27.00
CA ALA A 120 12.77 12.26 -26.68
C ALA A 120 11.85 12.10 -27.90
N THR A 121 12.41 12.04 -29.12
CA THR A 121 11.66 11.89 -30.37
C THR A 121 11.53 10.44 -30.81
N MET A 122 12.25 9.53 -30.16
CA MET A 122 12.30 8.12 -30.53
C MET A 122 11.03 7.37 -30.12
N ASP A 123 10.53 6.55 -31.03
CA ASP A 123 9.43 5.63 -30.73
C ASP A 123 9.93 4.43 -29.92
N PHE A 124 9.18 4.04 -28.88
CA PHE A 124 9.50 2.89 -28.04
C PHE A 124 8.40 1.82 -28.10
N LYS A 125 8.83 0.57 -28.21
CA LYS A 125 7.97 -0.62 -28.13
C LYS A 125 8.43 -1.49 -26.97
N LEU A 126 7.68 -1.47 -25.88
CA LEU A 126 8.02 -2.18 -24.65
C LEU A 126 7.12 -3.40 -24.46
N ALA A 127 7.70 -4.49 -23.97
CA ALA A 127 6.95 -5.65 -23.52
C ALA A 127 7.21 -5.90 -22.04
N PHE A 128 6.14 -5.99 -21.26
CA PHE A 128 6.15 -6.41 -19.86
C PHE A 128 5.50 -7.80 -19.78
N PRO A 129 6.27 -8.88 -20.06
CA PRO A 129 5.74 -10.23 -20.00
C PRO A 129 5.54 -10.70 -18.56
N ALA A 130 4.47 -11.46 -18.30
CA ALA A 130 4.12 -11.95 -16.95
C ALA A 130 4.09 -10.80 -15.91
N CYS A 131 3.47 -9.69 -16.33
CA CYS A 131 3.35 -8.48 -15.55
C CYS A 131 2.29 -8.66 -14.48
N GLY A 132 2.67 -9.25 -13.34
CA GLY A 132 1.78 -9.44 -12.19
C GLY A 132 1.31 -8.14 -11.54
N ASP A 133 2.00 -7.02 -11.79
CA ASP A 133 1.63 -5.71 -11.28
C ASP A 133 2.20 -4.54 -12.11
N PHE A 134 1.56 -3.38 -12.01
CA PHE A 134 1.80 -2.19 -12.84
C PHE A 134 2.99 -1.31 -12.48
N ARG A 135 3.79 -1.62 -11.46
CA ARG A 135 4.75 -0.65 -10.90
C ARG A 135 5.79 -0.17 -11.92
N ASN A 136 6.28 -1.09 -12.76
CA ASN A 136 7.34 -0.82 -13.72
C ASN A 136 6.79 -0.04 -14.91
N VAL A 137 5.58 -0.40 -15.37
CA VAL A 137 4.87 0.34 -16.43
C VAL A 137 4.67 1.79 -16.00
N LEU A 138 4.08 2.01 -14.81
CA LEU A 138 3.83 3.35 -14.30
C LEU A 138 5.12 4.15 -14.09
N LYS A 139 6.16 3.52 -13.51
CA LYS A 139 7.44 4.21 -13.31
C LYS A 139 8.09 4.57 -14.64
N THR A 140 8.06 3.69 -15.63
CA THR A 140 8.64 3.93 -16.95
C THR A 140 7.91 5.07 -17.65
N VAL A 141 6.58 5.01 -17.74
CA VAL A 141 5.77 6.06 -18.39
C VAL A 141 5.95 7.40 -17.69
N ASN A 142 5.88 7.45 -16.36
CA ASN A 142 6.02 8.70 -15.60
C ASN A 142 7.47 9.22 -15.52
N SER A 143 8.45 8.48 -16.01
CA SER A 143 9.85 8.94 -16.09
C SER A 143 10.20 9.51 -17.46
N LEU A 144 9.29 9.41 -18.43
CA LEU A 144 9.45 10.12 -19.70
C LEU A 144 9.39 11.64 -19.47
N PRO A 145 10.23 12.41 -20.18
CA PRO A 145 10.23 13.86 -20.02
C PRO A 145 8.96 14.46 -20.65
N SER A 146 8.59 15.66 -20.20
CA SER A 146 7.37 16.34 -20.66
C SER A 146 7.38 16.71 -22.15
N ASP A 147 8.56 16.74 -22.77
CA ASP A 147 8.80 17.02 -24.19
C ASP A 147 8.96 15.74 -25.03
N TYR A 148 8.72 14.56 -24.45
CA TYR A 148 8.66 13.31 -25.21
C TYR A 148 7.59 13.38 -26.31
N SER A 149 8.01 13.18 -27.55
CA SER A 149 7.18 13.30 -28.75
C SER A 149 7.12 12.03 -29.60
N GLY A 150 7.85 10.98 -29.20
CA GLY A 150 7.79 9.68 -29.85
C GLY A 150 6.52 8.90 -29.50
N ASP A 151 6.23 7.86 -30.26
CA ASP A 151 5.12 6.94 -29.98
C ASP A 151 5.55 5.85 -29.00
N LEU A 152 4.79 5.68 -27.92
CA LEU A 152 5.02 4.62 -26.93
C LEU A 152 3.99 3.51 -27.08
N THR A 153 4.43 2.33 -27.50
CA THR A 153 3.62 1.10 -27.53
C THR A 153 4.02 0.18 -26.39
N ILE A 154 3.07 -0.22 -25.56
CA ILE A 154 3.31 -1.13 -24.42
C ILE A 154 2.46 -2.39 -24.56
N LEU A 155 3.12 -3.54 -24.59
CA LEU A 155 2.48 -4.86 -24.45
C LEU A 155 2.55 -5.31 -22.99
N ILE A 156 1.40 -5.65 -22.42
CA ILE A 156 1.30 -6.16 -21.05
C ILE A 156 0.53 -7.48 -21.11
N ASN A 157 1.08 -8.55 -20.52
CA ASN A 157 0.34 -9.80 -20.37
C ASN A 157 0.59 -10.43 -18.99
N ASP A 158 -0.33 -11.30 -18.59
CA ASP A 158 -0.21 -12.14 -17.40
C ASP A 158 -0.93 -13.47 -17.67
N ASN A 159 -0.52 -14.55 -17.01
CA ASN A 159 -1.16 -15.86 -17.14
C ASN A 159 -2.42 -16.00 -16.27
N ILE A 160 -2.71 -15.02 -15.42
CA ILE A 160 -3.89 -14.95 -14.58
C ILE A 160 -4.80 -13.84 -15.11
N LEU A 161 -5.94 -14.24 -15.66
CA LEU A 161 -6.91 -13.30 -16.23
C LEU A 161 -7.35 -12.21 -15.27
N THR A 162 -7.56 -12.53 -13.99
CA THR A 162 -8.00 -11.53 -12.98
C THR A 162 -6.97 -10.42 -12.79
N ILE A 163 -5.68 -10.71 -12.97
CA ILE A 163 -4.61 -9.71 -12.93
C ILE A 163 -4.70 -8.81 -14.17
N SER A 164 -4.84 -9.39 -15.36
CA SER A 164 -5.04 -8.64 -16.62
C SER A 164 -6.28 -7.75 -16.59
N ALA A 165 -7.41 -8.26 -16.10
CA ALA A 165 -8.64 -7.49 -15.95
C ALA A 165 -8.48 -6.32 -14.96
N ARG A 166 -7.78 -6.54 -13.83
CA ARG A 166 -7.46 -5.47 -12.88
C ARG A 166 -6.62 -4.36 -13.53
N HIS A 167 -5.69 -4.72 -14.40
CA HIS A 167 -4.84 -3.78 -15.13
C HIS A 167 -5.62 -2.90 -16.10
N VAL A 168 -6.58 -3.49 -16.82
CA VAL A 168 -7.51 -2.74 -17.68
C VAL A 168 -8.30 -1.71 -16.85
N ILE A 169 -8.87 -2.12 -15.71
CA ILE A 169 -9.62 -1.21 -14.84
C ILE A 169 -8.70 -0.09 -14.30
N LEU A 170 -7.47 -0.40 -13.89
CA LEU A 170 -6.51 0.60 -13.43
C LEU A 170 -6.20 1.64 -14.52
N LEU A 171 -5.99 1.20 -15.75
CA LEU A 171 -5.75 2.09 -16.89
C LEU A 171 -6.97 2.96 -17.20
N ILE A 172 -8.18 2.41 -17.15
CA ILE A 172 -9.43 3.18 -17.32
C ILE A 172 -9.54 4.23 -16.21
N LEU A 173 -9.31 3.87 -14.94
CA LEU A 173 -9.39 4.81 -13.82
C LEU A 173 -8.38 5.94 -13.97
N LEU A 174 -7.15 5.62 -14.37
CA LEU A 174 -6.08 6.62 -14.56
C LEU A 174 -6.32 7.52 -15.77
N GLY A 175 -6.79 6.97 -16.90
CA GLY A 175 -6.96 7.72 -18.13
C GLY A 175 -8.26 8.51 -18.23
N THR A 176 -9.35 8.00 -17.66
CA THR A 176 -10.69 8.63 -17.79
C THR A 176 -11.03 9.60 -16.66
N THR A 177 -10.27 9.60 -15.56
CA THR A 177 -10.47 10.55 -14.46
C THR A 177 -9.71 11.83 -14.72
N ALA A 178 -10.43 12.94 -14.93
CA ALA A 178 -9.84 14.24 -15.29
C ALA A 178 -8.96 14.87 -14.20
N ASP A 179 -9.25 14.62 -12.91
CA ASP A 179 -8.42 15.09 -11.79
C ASP A 179 -7.32 14.05 -11.52
N GLU A 180 -6.07 14.39 -11.85
CA GLU A 180 -4.90 13.53 -11.66
C GLU A 180 -4.71 13.05 -10.22
N SER A 181 -5.00 13.90 -9.23
CA SER A 181 -4.85 13.54 -7.82
C SER A 181 -5.90 12.52 -7.40
N LEU A 182 -7.15 12.71 -7.85
CA LEU A 182 -8.22 11.74 -7.64
C LEU A 182 -7.95 10.44 -8.39
N ALA A 183 -7.46 10.50 -9.64
CA ALA A 183 -7.11 9.34 -10.45
C ALA A 183 -6.05 8.47 -9.76
N ALA A 184 -4.99 9.09 -9.25
CA ALA A 184 -3.94 8.42 -8.50
C ALA A 184 -4.47 7.78 -7.22
N ASP A 185 -5.36 8.46 -6.48
CA ASP A 185 -5.93 7.92 -5.23
C ASP A 185 -6.90 6.75 -5.49
N LEU A 186 -7.76 6.87 -6.51
CA LEU A 186 -8.62 5.77 -6.99
C LEU A 186 -7.79 4.54 -7.39
N ALA A 187 -6.75 4.74 -8.22
CA ALA A 187 -5.88 3.66 -8.66
C ALA A 187 -5.13 3.01 -7.48
N LEU A 188 -4.58 3.81 -6.57
CA LEU A 188 -3.90 3.32 -5.37
C LEU A 188 -4.83 2.46 -4.50
N HIS A 189 -6.05 2.96 -4.23
CA HIS A 189 -7.02 2.25 -3.42
C HIS A 189 -7.51 0.97 -4.09
N PHE A 190 -7.85 1.02 -5.39
CA PHE A 190 -8.25 -0.17 -6.15
C PHE A 190 -7.15 -1.24 -6.19
N TRP A 191 -5.89 -0.83 -6.26
CA TRP A 191 -4.76 -1.75 -6.42
C TRP A 191 -4.27 -2.37 -5.10
N TYR A 192 -4.23 -1.59 -4.00
CA TYR A 192 -3.56 -2.00 -2.77
C TYR A 192 -4.49 -2.15 -1.56
N SER A 193 -5.76 -1.72 -1.64
CA SER A 193 -6.64 -1.70 -0.47
C SER A 193 -7.61 -2.88 -0.45
N ALA A 194 -7.68 -3.54 0.71
CA ALA A 194 -8.76 -4.50 1.00
C ALA A 194 -10.10 -3.80 1.34
N PHE A 195 -10.04 -2.51 1.66
CA PHE A 195 -11.20 -1.68 1.99
C PHE A 195 -11.12 -0.40 1.18
N VAL A 196 -12.18 -0.11 0.43
CA VAL A 196 -12.28 1.10 -0.37
C VAL A 196 -13.33 2.05 0.20
N PRO A 197 -13.11 3.37 0.15
CA PRO A 197 -14.12 4.37 0.49
C PRO A 197 -15.42 4.14 -0.30
N VAL A 198 -16.57 4.48 0.30
CA VAL A 198 -17.87 4.27 -0.34
C VAL A 198 -18.04 5.17 -1.56
N GLU A 199 -17.43 6.34 -1.51
CA GLU A 199 -17.40 7.37 -2.53
C GLU A 199 -16.69 6.88 -3.81
N TYR A 200 -15.78 5.92 -3.68
CA TYR A 200 -15.01 5.41 -4.83
C TYR A 200 -15.74 4.31 -5.59
N LYS A 201 -16.81 3.76 -5.01
CA LYS A 201 -17.57 2.65 -5.62
C LYS A 201 -18.20 3.04 -6.95
N GLU A 202 -18.72 4.26 -7.05
CA GLU A 202 -19.33 4.75 -8.29
C GLU A 202 -18.29 4.79 -9.42
N LYS A 203 -17.09 5.33 -9.14
CA LYS A 203 -15.98 5.39 -10.10
C LYS A 203 -15.49 4.02 -10.52
N TYR A 204 -15.39 3.06 -9.59
CA TYR A 204 -15.01 1.68 -9.94
C TYR A 204 -16.08 0.97 -10.75
N SER A 205 -17.36 1.23 -10.46
CA SER A 205 -18.49 0.66 -11.22
C SER A 205 -18.56 1.24 -12.63
N GLU A 206 -18.29 2.55 -12.77
CA GLU A 206 -18.19 3.23 -14.07
C GLU A 206 -17.04 2.64 -14.91
N ALA A 207 -15.85 2.49 -14.33
CA ALA A 207 -14.71 1.89 -15.01
C ALA A 207 -14.95 0.42 -15.40
N ALA A 208 -15.58 -0.37 -14.51
CA ALA A 208 -15.96 -1.74 -14.78
C ALA A 208 -16.99 -1.84 -15.91
N ARG A 209 -17.97 -0.93 -15.96
CA ARG A 209 -18.96 -0.87 -17.03
C ARG A 209 -18.31 -0.48 -18.36
N LEU A 210 -17.44 0.52 -18.38
CA LEU A 210 -16.69 0.90 -19.58
C LEU A 210 -15.89 -0.26 -20.16
N PHE A 211 -15.25 -1.06 -19.30
CA PHE A 211 -14.59 -2.29 -19.71
C PHE A 211 -15.60 -3.27 -20.33
N LEU A 212 -16.66 -3.64 -19.60
CA LEU A 212 -17.66 -4.61 -20.07
C LEU A 212 -18.31 -4.19 -21.40
N ASP A 213 -18.69 -2.92 -21.54
CA ASP A 213 -19.34 -2.39 -22.74
C ASP A 213 -18.41 -2.36 -23.96
N SER A 214 -17.09 -2.42 -23.75
CA SER A 214 -16.09 -2.47 -24.83
C SER A 214 -15.67 -3.89 -25.21
N LEU A 215 -16.21 -4.91 -24.56
CA LEU A 215 -16.04 -6.30 -24.96
C LEU A 215 -17.00 -6.61 -26.11
N ASP A 216 -16.46 -7.03 -27.24
CA ASP A 216 -17.26 -7.60 -28.34
C ASP A 216 -17.30 -9.11 -28.18
N GLU A 217 -18.48 -9.71 -28.26
CA GLU A 217 -18.66 -11.17 -28.21
C GLU A 217 -18.20 -11.86 -29.50
N ASN A 218 -18.00 -11.12 -30.60
CA ASN A 218 -17.82 -11.69 -31.94
C ASN A 218 -16.44 -11.43 -32.58
N GLU A 219 -15.51 -10.74 -31.91
CA GLU A 219 -14.18 -10.44 -32.45
C GLU A 219 -13.05 -10.89 -31.51
N ASP A 220 -11.96 -11.42 -32.10
CA ASP A 220 -10.76 -11.86 -31.38
C ASP A 220 -9.99 -10.69 -30.70
N ILE A 221 -10.28 -9.44 -31.09
CA ILE A 221 -9.62 -8.23 -30.58
C ILE A 221 -10.66 -7.17 -30.29
N SER A 222 -10.69 -6.65 -29.05
CA SER A 222 -11.62 -5.58 -28.68
C SER A 222 -11.41 -4.31 -29.52
N PRO A 223 -12.46 -3.51 -29.77
CA PRO A 223 -12.29 -2.15 -30.29
C PRO A 223 -11.37 -1.33 -29.37
N PRO A 224 -10.66 -0.31 -29.89
CA PRO A 224 -9.80 0.53 -29.08
C PRO A 224 -10.60 1.30 -28.03
N VAL A 225 -10.21 1.12 -26.77
CA VAL A 225 -10.70 1.93 -25.65
C VAL A 225 -9.80 3.15 -25.52
N PHE A 226 -10.36 4.33 -25.68
CA PHE A 226 -9.62 5.59 -25.55
C PHE A 226 -9.49 5.97 -24.08
N LEU A 227 -8.25 6.20 -23.65
CA LEU A 227 -7.88 6.62 -22.29
C LEU A 227 -7.60 8.13 -22.21
N GLY A 228 -7.88 8.86 -23.29
CA GLY A 228 -7.57 10.26 -23.46
C GLY A 228 -7.42 10.61 -24.94
N PRO A 229 -7.02 11.85 -25.27
CA PRO A 229 -6.86 12.30 -26.66
C PRO A 229 -5.67 11.65 -27.37
N SER A 230 -4.64 11.22 -26.63
CA SER A 230 -3.38 10.71 -27.15
C SER A 230 -3.10 9.25 -26.77
N SER A 231 -4.05 8.56 -26.14
CA SER A 231 -3.81 7.21 -25.61
C SER A 231 -5.01 6.31 -25.82
N ASN A 232 -4.74 5.09 -26.25
CA ASN A 232 -5.73 4.05 -26.42
C ASN A 232 -5.16 2.70 -25.97
N MET A 233 -6.05 1.76 -25.72
CA MET A 233 -5.73 0.40 -25.30
C MET A 233 -6.61 -0.58 -26.08
N ARG A 234 -6.05 -1.76 -26.35
CA ARG A 234 -6.76 -2.92 -26.90
C ARG A 234 -6.41 -4.16 -26.08
N TYR A 235 -7.34 -5.10 -25.98
CA TYR A 235 -7.10 -6.37 -25.29
C TYR A 235 -7.94 -7.49 -25.91
N PRO A 236 -7.38 -8.70 -26.06
CA PRO A 236 -8.11 -9.86 -26.54
C PRO A 236 -8.72 -10.62 -25.34
N ILE A 237 -9.69 -10.00 -24.68
CA ILE A 237 -10.42 -10.63 -23.55
C ILE A 237 -11.88 -10.75 -23.98
N THR A 238 -12.48 -11.92 -23.79
CA THR A 238 -13.91 -12.12 -24.11
C THR A 238 -14.79 -11.83 -22.90
N HIS A 239 -16.09 -11.62 -23.13
CA HIS A 239 -17.06 -11.41 -22.05
C HIS A 239 -17.13 -12.61 -21.09
N GLU A 240 -17.17 -13.84 -21.62
CA GLU A 240 -17.22 -15.08 -20.82
C GLU A 240 -16.02 -15.20 -19.88
N ASP A 241 -14.82 -14.85 -20.35
CA ASP A 241 -13.60 -14.96 -19.57
C ASP A 241 -13.69 -14.14 -18.27
N CYS A 242 -14.17 -12.90 -18.35
CA CYS A 242 -13.95 -11.90 -17.30
C CYS A 242 -15.22 -11.39 -16.60
N GLU A 243 -16.42 -11.72 -17.10
CA GLU A 243 -17.70 -11.20 -16.59
C GLU A 243 -17.85 -11.39 -15.08
N SER A 244 -17.58 -12.61 -14.59
CA SER A 244 -17.73 -12.95 -13.17
C SER A 244 -16.80 -12.12 -12.27
N TYR A 245 -15.58 -11.82 -12.74
CA TYR A 245 -14.58 -11.05 -12.02
C TYR A 245 -14.88 -9.55 -12.04
N ILE A 246 -15.22 -9.00 -13.21
CA ILE A 246 -15.47 -7.55 -13.35
C ILE A 246 -16.74 -7.15 -12.61
N ARG A 247 -17.80 -7.98 -12.66
CA ARG A 247 -19.00 -7.77 -11.83
C ARG A 247 -18.66 -7.76 -10.33
N HIS A 248 -17.69 -8.56 -9.90
CA HIS A 248 -17.21 -8.55 -8.51
C HIS A 248 -16.41 -7.29 -8.16
N CYS A 249 -15.67 -6.72 -9.12
CA CYS A 249 -14.94 -5.46 -8.92
C CYS A 249 -15.88 -4.26 -8.70
N GLY A 250 -17.03 -4.23 -9.39
CA GLY A 250 -18.07 -3.20 -9.19
C GLY A 250 -18.95 -3.43 -7.95
N VAL A 251 -19.11 -4.67 -7.50
CA VAL A 251 -20.01 -5.03 -6.38
C VAL A 251 -19.31 -5.91 -5.36
N THR A 252 -18.92 -5.33 -4.23
CA THR A 252 -18.40 -6.11 -3.10
C THR A 252 -19.53 -6.91 -2.43
N ARG A 253 -19.41 -8.24 -2.46
CA ARG A 253 -20.32 -9.18 -1.78
C ARG A 253 -19.79 -9.64 -0.43
N ILE A 254 -18.60 -9.20 -0.04
CA ILE A 254 -17.93 -9.64 1.19
C ILE A 254 -18.13 -8.57 2.27
N PRO A 255 -18.80 -8.89 3.40
CA PRO A 255 -18.90 -7.98 4.52
C PRO A 255 -17.54 -7.57 5.06
N ALA A 256 -17.39 -6.31 5.46
CA ALA A 256 -16.13 -5.79 6.00
C ALA A 256 -15.63 -6.58 7.23
N SER A 257 -16.53 -7.17 8.01
CA SER A 257 -16.22 -8.06 9.13
C SER A 257 -15.56 -9.36 8.66
N GLN A 258 -16.05 -9.97 7.58
CA GLN A 258 -15.50 -11.19 7.00
C GLN A 258 -14.13 -10.93 6.39
N ALA A 259 -13.99 -9.87 5.59
CA ALA A 259 -12.70 -9.46 5.02
C ALA A 259 -11.65 -9.19 6.10
N ARG A 260 -12.05 -8.53 7.20
CA ARG A 260 -11.20 -8.30 8.37
C ARG A 260 -10.81 -9.60 9.08
N GLY A 261 -11.75 -10.54 9.18
CA GLY A 261 -11.51 -11.88 9.75
C GLY A 261 -10.44 -12.64 8.97
N GLU A 262 -10.58 -12.70 7.64
CA GLU A 262 -9.58 -13.35 6.79
C GLU A 262 -8.23 -12.64 6.80
N TYR A 263 -8.20 -11.32 6.74
CA TYR A 263 -6.96 -10.55 6.88
C TYR A 263 -6.26 -10.87 8.20
N PHE A 264 -7.01 -10.88 9.30
CA PHE A 264 -6.47 -11.21 10.62
C PHE A 264 -5.94 -12.65 10.65
N ARG A 265 -6.71 -13.61 10.13
CA ARG A 265 -6.33 -15.03 10.06
C ARG A 265 -4.99 -15.21 9.33
N ILE A 266 -4.86 -14.63 8.13
CA ILE A 266 -3.64 -14.73 7.31
C ILE A 266 -2.44 -14.06 7.98
N MET A 267 -2.62 -12.87 8.58
CA MET A 267 -1.54 -12.15 9.25
C MET A 267 -1.02 -12.87 10.49
N HIS A 268 -1.84 -13.69 11.14
CA HIS A 268 -1.49 -14.42 12.37
C HIS A 268 -1.05 -15.87 12.13
N LEU A 269 -0.96 -16.30 10.87
CA LEU A 269 -0.40 -17.61 10.53
C LEU A 269 1.02 -17.72 11.09
N SER A 270 1.33 -18.89 11.65
CA SER A 270 2.62 -19.17 12.30
C SER A 270 3.81 -18.89 11.37
N LEU A 271 3.69 -19.26 10.09
CA LEU A 271 4.70 -19.00 9.06
C LEU A 271 4.88 -17.50 8.74
N ARG A 272 3.84 -16.67 8.93
CA ARG A 272 3.89 -15.23 8.62
C ARG A 272 4.33 -14.37 9.79
N ARG A 273 4.48 -14.97 10.98
CA ARG A 273 4.91 -14.27 12.21
C ARG A 273 6.21 -13.49 12.01
N ASP A 274 7.13 -14.01 11.20
CA ASP A 274 8.38 -13.33 10.95
C ASP A 274 8.18 -12.10 10.04
N TYR A 275 7.49 -12.25 8.90
CA TYR A 275 7.16 -11.12 8.03
C TYR A 275 6.41 -10.02 8.79
N PHE A 276 5.45 -10.43 9.60
CA PHE A 276 4.69 -9.54 10.46
C PHE A 276 5.62 -8.77 11.40
N SER A 277 6.43 -9.47 12.19
CA SER A 277 7.30 -8.81 13.17
C SER A 277 8.38 -7.93 12.52
N LYS A 278 8.75 -8.18 11.26
CA LYS A 278 9.68 -7.35 10.48
C LYS A 278 9.11 -5.95 10.25
N ILE A 279 7.82 -5.87 9.93
CA ILE A 279 7.12 -4.60 9.72
C ILE A 279 7.13 -3.75 11.00
N TYR A 280 6.98 -4.38 12.16
CA TYR A 280 6.89 -3.69 13.45
C TYR A 280 8.23 -3.35 14.10
N TYR A 281 9.31 -4.00 13.69
CA TYR A 281 10.62 -3.88 14.33
C TYR A 281 11.09 -2.42 14.45
N ASN A 282 10.94 -1.65 13.39
CA ASN A 282 11.37 -0.25 13.35
C ASN A 282 10.28 0.74 13.77
N MET A 283 9.14 0.26 14.26
CA MET A 283 8.03 1.13 14.66
C MET A 283 8.10 1.49 16.14
N ARG A 284 7.66 2.72 16.46
CA ARG A 284 7.47 3.17 17.84
C ARG A 284 6.41 2.31 18.55
N PRO A 285 6.47 2.17 19.88
CA PRO A 285 5.67 1.15 20.57
C PRO A 285 4.15 1.29 20.37
N SER A 286 3.61 2.52 20.41
CA SER A 286 2.19 2.74 20.12
C SER A 286 1.85 2.51 18.64
N HIS A 287 2.74 2.81 17.70
CA HIS A 287 2.49 2.60 16.26
C HIS A 287 2.37 1.12 15.91
N ARG A 288 3.15 0.26 16.59
CA ARG A 288 3.02 -1.20 16.45
C ARG A 288 1.60 -1.68 16.71
N ARG A 289 0.94 -1.10 17.73
CA ARG A 289 -0.45 -1.43 18.04
C ARG A 289 -1.46 -0.75 17.13
N ALA A 290 -1.15 0.45 16.61
CA ALA A 290 -2.02 1.19 15.70
C ALA A 290 -2.23 0.44 14.38
N GLN A 291 -1.14 -0.06 13.78
CA GLN A 291 -1.19 -0.79 12.51
C GLN A 291 -1.83 -2.18 12.63
N PHE A 292 -1.99 -2.69 13.86
CA PHE A 292 -2.76 -3.88 14.16
C PHE A 292 -4.29 -3.63 14.07
N PHE A 293 -4.72 -2.38 13.86
CA PHE A 293 -6.06 -2.03 13.37
C PHE A 293 -5.97 -1.74 11.86
N PRO A 294 -6.64 -2.53 11.00
CA PRO A 294 -6.38 -2.58 9.56
C PRO A 294 -6.90 -1.37 8.74
N VAL A 295 -7.14 -0.21 9.37
CA VAL A 295 -7.77 0.95 8.68
C VAL A 295 -6.75 1.99 8.19
N LEU A 296 -5.45 1.78 8.39
CA LEU A 296 -4.45 2.84 8.18
C LEU A 296 -3.23 2.42 7.34
N PHE A 297 -3.43 1.64 6.27
CA PHE A 297 -2.32 1.37 5.35
C PHE A 297 -2.12 2.47 4.29
N VAL A 298 -3.09 3.37 4.08
CA VAL A 298 -2.96 4.43 3.06
C VAL A 298 -2.40 5.75 3.63
N TRP A 299 -2.70 6.09 4.89
CA TRP A 299 -2.31 7.39 5.46
C TRP A 299 -0.85 7.52 5.92
N LEU A 300 -0.10 6.42 6.03
CA LEU A 300 1.31 6.45 6.45
C LEU A 300 2.28 6.60 5.26
N LEU A 301 1.80 6.54 4.02
CA LEU A 301 2.63 6.64 2.81
C LEU A 301 2.39 7.92 2.00
N VAL A 302 1.48 8.81 2.42
CA VAL A 302 1.35 10.15 1.82
C VAL A 302 2.32 11.08 2.56
N PRO A 303 3.42 11.54 1.92
CA PRO A 303 4.23 12.59 2.50
C PRO A 303 3.35 13.81 2.71
N LYS A 304 3.45 14.43 3.89
CA LYS A 304 2.94 15.79 4.11
C LYS A 304 3.42 16.65 2.94
N ARG A 305 2.47 17.19 2.18
CA ARG A 305 2.57 18.33 1.26
C ARG A 305 4.00 18.72 0.89
N TYR A 306 4.38 18.46 -0.36
CA TYR A 306 5.47 19.18 -1.01
C TYR A 306 5.18 20.68 -0.90
N GLY A 307 6.03 21.35 -0.12
CA GLY A 307 5.99 22.76 0.17
C GLY A 307 7.29 23.13 0.84
N GLY A 308 8.36 23.22 0.04
CA GLY A 308 9.68 23.61 0.52
C GLY A 308 10.79 23.17 -0.42
N MET A 309 11.25 24.10 -1.25
CA MET A 309 12.55 24.04 -1.90
C MET A 309 13.62 23.56 -0.90
N VAL A 310 14.37 22.52 -1.24
CA VAL A 310 15.70 22.31 -0.67
C VAL A 310 16.68 22.18 -1.83
N LYS A 311 17.68 23.06 -1.75
CA LYS A 311 18.74 23.33 -2.71
C LYS A 311 19.57 22.08 -2.99
N SER A 312 20.09 22.01 -4.20
CA SER A 312 21.11 21.05 -4.60
C SER A 312 22.33 21.12 -3.68
N GLU A 313 22.71 19.98 -3.11
CA GLU A 313 24.05 19.78 -2.59
C GLU A 313 24.73 18.66 -3.38
N ARG A 314 25.95 18.98 -3.78
CA ARG A 314 26.78 18.26 -4.75
C ARG A 314 27.17 16.88 -4.25
N ALA A 315 27.26 15.95 -5.20
CA ALA A 315 27.83 14.63 -5.04
C ALA A 315 29.25 14.69 -4.45
N ALA A 316 29.46 14.00 -3.33
CA ALA A 316 30.77 13.56 -2.88
C ALA A 316 30.86 12.05 -3.11
N THR A 317 31.68 11.67 -4.07
CA THR A 317 32.19 10.32 -4.32
C THR A 317 32.86 9.77 -3.06
N ALA A 318 32.46 8.57 -2.61
CA ALA A 318 33.20 7.82 -1.60
C ALA A 318 33.29 6.35 -1.98
N THR A 319 34.52 5.94 -2.22
CA THR A 319 35.02 4.60 -2.45
C THR A 319 34.82 3.66 -1.26
N ARG A 320 34.71 2.38 -1.64
CA ARG A 320 34.78 1.11 -0.92
C ARG A 320 35.61 1.05 0.38
N ASN A 321 35.09 0.28 1.34
CA ASN A 321 35.65 -0.17 2.62
C ASN A 321 35.47 0.78 3.82
N ASP A 322 34.50 0.53 4.70
CA ASP A 322 34.84 0.02 6.03
C ASP A 322 33.65 -0.60 6.77
N LYS A 323 33.92 -1.63 7.55
CA LYS A 323 32.97 -2.32 8.44
C LYS A 323 32.91 -1.56 9.76
N ARG A 324 31.76 -0.99 10.14
CA ARG A 324 31.41 -0.83 11.56
C ARG A 324 29.92 -0.61 11.76
N LEU A 325 29.34 -1.43 12.64
CA LEU A 325 28.06 -1.20 13.29
C LEU A 325 28.05 0.21 13.89
N LEU A 326 27.02 0.99 13.58
CA LEU A 326 26.67 2.20 14.34
C LEU A 326 25.28 1.96 14.94
N CYS A 327 25.30 1.64 16.24
CA CYS A 327 24.18 1.84 17.13
C CYS A 327 23.98 3.35 17.30
N CYS A 328 22.74 3.83 17.15
CA CYS A 328 22.39 5.19 17.52
C CYS A 328 22.13 5.23 19.03
N ASP A 329 22.95 5.96 19.77
CA ASP A 329 22.72 6.29 21.17
C ASP A 329 21.70 7.43 21.29
N ASP A 330 20.85 7.29 22.31
CA ASP A 330 19.83 8.25 22.76
C ASP A 330 20.50 9.40 23.53
N ASP A 331 20.40 10.63 23.03
CA ASP A 331 20.68 11.86 23.79
C ASP A 331 19.38 12.39 24.44
N ASP A 332 19.29 12.27 25.77
CA ASP A 332 18.55 13.23 26.62
C ASP A 332 18.73 12.89 28.11
N LYS A 333 19.83 13.34 28.73
CA LYS A 333 19.87 13.70 30.16
C LYS A 333 20.93 14.78 30.43
N LYS A 334 20.47 16.01 30.63
CA LYS A 334 21.19 17.01 31.43
C LYS A 334 20.92 16.70 32.91
N ASP A 335 21.95 16.45 33.70
CA ASP A 335 22.24 17.26 34.89
C ASP A 335 23.58 16.88 35.55
N THR A 336 24.47 17.87 35.54
CA THR A 336 25.41 18.32 36.60
C THR A 336 25.93 17.33 37.65
N MET A 337 27.25 17.09 37.61
CA MET A 337 28.23 17.14 38.73
C MET A 337 29.65 16.92 38.15
N GLN A 338 30.48 17.94 37.97
CA GLN A 338 31.49 18.50 38.89
C GLN A 338 32.56 17.50 39.41
N HIS A 339 33.83 17.80 39.06
CA HIS A 339 35.13 17.41 39.69
C HIS A 339 35.55 15.92 39.53
N GLU A 340 36.77 15.49 39.18
CA GLU A 340 38.18 15.95 39.09
C GLU A 340 38.86 15.10 37.98
N CYS A 341 39.61 15.63 37.01
CA CYS A 341 41.05 15.92 37.01
C CYS A 341 42.01 14.78 37.44
N ILE A 342 42.84 14.37 36.46
CA ILE A 342 44.22 13.84 36.52
C ILE A 342 44.39 12.32 36.41
N GLY A 343 45.11 11.90 35.35
CA GLY A 343 45.68 10.58 35.17
C GLY A 343 45.76 10.16 33.71
#